data_AF-A0A0F2R4G4-F1
#
_entry.id   AF-A0A0F2R4G4-F1
#
_cell.length_a   1.000
_cell.length_b   1.000
_cell.length_c   1.000
_cell.angle_alpha   90.00
_cell.angle_beta   90.00
_cell.angle_gamma   90.00
#
_symmetry.space_group_name_H-M   'P 1'
#
loop_
_entity.id
_entity.type
_entity.pdbx_description
1 polymer ?
#
loop_
_entity_poly.entity_id
_entity_poly.type
_entity_poly.pdbx_seq_one_letter_code
_entity_poly.pdbx_strand_id
1 'polypeptide(L)'
;MKQHVGSVFYALLCVVALTGCATTGNGVTGNLLSNGQYRKQTVANPKTYFRRVWAVEDNGEIRVSGYLRLKGIHGFNIPDYVEVAFIDGEGNIVDAKKVVYYPGSLYGRKNHREGRFSATFAQVPPAGTTIRLDNVN
;
A
#
# COMPACT_ATOMS: atom_id res chain seq x y z
N MET A 1 -4.79 -34.58 74.27
CA MET A 1 -3.95 -33.69 73.44
C MET A 1 -3.16 -34.53 72.46
N LYS A 2 -3.67 -34.64 71.22
CA LYS A 2 -2.95 -35.22 70.07
C LYS A 2 -3.37 -34.38 68.87
N GLN A 3 -2.46 -33.52 68.43
CA GLN A 3 -2.51 -32.89 67.11
C GLN A 3 -1.82 -33.85 66.15
N HIS A 4 -2.39 -34.07 64.96
CA HIS A 4 -1.74 -33.80 63.68
C HIS A 4 -2.65 -34.24 62.54
N VAL A 5 -2.96 -33.24 61.69
CA VAL A 5 -2.84 -33.28 60.22
C VAL A 5 -3.70 -34.34 59.53
N GLY A 6 -4.77 -34.03 58.80
CA GLY A 6 -5.04 -32.85 57.98
C GLY A 6 -5.59 -33.38 56.66
N SER A 7 -6.91 -33.53 56.58
CA SER A 7 -7.62 -33.96 55.38
C SER A 7 -8.99 -33.29 55.36
N VAL A 8 -9.16 -32.21 54.58
CA VAL A 8 -10.42 -31.90 53.90
C VAL A 8 -10.09 -31.16 52.60
N PHE A 9 -10.50 -31.78 51.51
CA PHE A 9 -10.58 -31.27 50.14
C PHE A 9 -11.37 -29.96 50.06
N TYR A 10 -10.88 -28.99 49.28
CA TYR A 10 -11.76 -28.10 48.51
C TYR A 10 -11.15 -27.82 47.14
N ALA A 11 -11.81 -28.33 46.12
CA ALA A 11 -11.58 -28.04 44.72
C ALA A 11 -12.15 -26.66 44.36
N LEU A 12 -11.39 -25.85 43.63
CA LEU A 12 -11.91 -24.81 42.72
C LEU A 12 -10.73 -24.28 41.89
N LEU A 13 -10.54 -24.74 40.66
CA LEU A 13 -11.03 -24.08 39.45
C LEU A 13 -10.48 -22.64 39.30
N CYS A 14 -9.33 -22.50 38.64
CA CYS A 14 -9.00 -21.33 37.84
C CYS A 14 -8.07 -21.76 36.69
N VAL A 15 -8.62 -22.60 35.80
CA VAL A 15 -8.19 -22.62 34.40
C VAL A 15 -8.72 -21.32 33.79
N VAL A 16 -7.88 -20.29 33.77
CA VAL A 16 -8.10 -19.07 32.98
C VAL A 16 -6.89 -19.03 32.05
N ALA A 17 -6.94 -19.62 30.86
CA ALA A 17 -7.61 -19.04 29.70
C ALA A 17 -7.30 -17.54 29.55
N LEU A 18 -6.03 -17.19 29.40
CA LEU A 18 -5.67 -16.05 28.55
C LEU A 18 -5.39 -16.58 27.14
N THR A 19 -6.49 -17.01 26.52
CA THR A 19 -6.71 -16.92 25.09
C THR A 19 -6.75 -15.44 24.71
N GLY A 20 -5.95 -15.03 23.73
CA GLY A 20 -6.05 -13.74 23.03
C GLY A 20 -5.25 -12.60 23.68
N CYS A 21 -4.45 -11.82 22.97
CA CYS A 21 -4.53 -11.54 21.54
C CYS A 21 -3.40 -12.21 20.76
N ALA A 22 -3.77 -13.07 19.82
CA ALA A 22 -3.11 -13.00 18.54
C ALA A 22 -3.33 -11.56 18.04
N THR A 23 -2.32 -10.69 18.11
CA THR A 23 -2.25 -9.54 17.21
C THR A 23 -1.91 -10.08 15.83
N THR A 24 -2.88 -10.77 15.24
CA THR A 24 -2.98 -10.93 13.81
C THR A 24 -3.79 -9.73 13.34
N GLY A 25 -3.13 -8.59 13.19
CA GLY A 25 -3.75 -7.37 12.69
C GLY A 25 -3.13 -6.12 13.26
N ASN A 26 -2.82 -5.19 12.35
CA ASN A 26 -2.42 -3.79 12.56
C ASN A 26 -0.90 -3.57 12.58
N GLY A 27 -0.33 -3.44 11.38
CA GLY A 27 1.02 -2.91 11.18
C GLY A 27 1.49 -3.02 9.74
N VAL A 28 1.00 -4.01 8.99
CA VAL A 28 1.18 -4.08 7.54
C VAL A 28 -0.15 -4.52 6.93
N THR A 29 -1.01 -3.56 6.61
CA THR A 29 -2.15 -3.81 5.75
C THR A 29 -1.56 -4.21 4.40
N GLY A 30 -1.72 -5.48 4.00
CA GLY A 30 -1.25 -5.97 2.70
C GLY A 30 -1.74 -5.08 1.56
N ASN A 31 -1.14 -5.19 0.37
CA ASN A 31 -1.42 -4.27 -0.75
C ASN A 31 -2.93 -3.98 -0.92
N LEU A 32 -3.32 -2.72 -0.64
CA LEU A 32 -4.71 -2.24 -0.62
C LEU A 32 -5.38 -2.30 -2.00
N LEU A 33 -4.58 -2.40 -3.07
CA LEU A 33 -5.06 -2.67 -4.42
C LEU A 33 -5.37 -4.16 -4.64
N SER A 34 -4.63 -5.06 -3.99
CA SER A 34 -4.80 -6.51 -4.14
C SER A 34 -5.92 -7.06 -3.28
N ASN A 35 -6.22 -6.45 -2.14
CA ASN A 35 -7.31 -6.85 -1.26
C ASN A 35 -8.67 -6.22 -1.65
N GLY A 36 -8.71 -5.42 -2.72
CA GLY A 36 -9.93 -4.79 -3.23
C GLY A 36 -10.43 -3.56 -2.45
N GLN A 37 -9.71 -3.11 -1.43
CA GLN A 37 -10.10 -1.91 -0.68
C GLN A 37 -9.96 -0.64 -1.54
N TYR A 38 -8.99 -0.61 -2.45
CA TYR A 38 -8.72 0.51 -3.33
C TYR A 38 -8.85 0.09 -4.79
N ARG A 39 -9.24 1.04 -5.64
CA ARG A 39 -9.28 0.85 -7.10
C ARG A 39 -8.08 1.56 -7.73
N LYS A 40 -7.67 1.09 -8.90
CA LYS A 40 -6.62 1.75 -9.69
C LYS A 40 -7.23 2.28 -10.98
N GLN A 41 -6.98 3.55 -11.26
CA GLN A 41 -7.25 4.19 -12.54
C GLN A 41 -5.93 4.71 -13.13
N THR A 42 -5.77 4.52 -14.43
CA THR A 42 -4.58 5.00 -15.15
C THR A 42 -5.04 5.94 -16.25
N VAL A 43 -4.43 7.11 -16.33
CA VAL A 43 -4.58 8.00 -17.48
C VAL A 43 -3.81 7.40 -18.64
N ALA A 44 -4.48 7.26 -19.78
CA ALA A 44 -3.87 6.66 -20.96
C ALA A 44 -2.72 7.55 -21.46
N ASN A 45 -1.52 6.98 -21.54
CA ASN A 45 -0.37 7.62 -22.16
C ASN A 45 0.08 6.80 -23.38
N PRO A 46 0.36 7.43 -24.54
CA PRO A 46 0.78 6.71 -25.75
C PRO A 46 2.17 6.05 -25.62
N LYS A 47 3.04 6.58 -24.74
CA LYS A 47 4.44 6.16 -24.61
C LYS A 47 4.68 5.25 -23.41
N THR A 48 3.93 5.44 -22.33
CA THR A 48 4.17 4.77 -21.05
C THR A 48 2.96 4.02 -20.53
N TYR A 49 3.21 3.11 -19.60
CA TYR A 49 2.19 2.45 -18.81
C TYR A 49 2.71 2.11 -17.41
N PHE A 50 1.79 1.99 -16.46
CA PHE A 50 2.11 1.61 -15.09
C PHE A 50 2.05 0.10 -14.89
N ARG A 51 3.06 -0.45 -14.20
CA ARG A 51 3.18 -1.87 -13.90
C ARG A 51 3.45 -2.06 -12.40
N ARG A 52 2.93 -3.17 -11.84
CA ARG A 52 3.19 -3.60 -10.46
C ARG A 52 3.00 -2.43 -9.49
N VAL A 53 1.78 -1.91 -9.46
CA VAL A 53 1.42 -0.81 -8.57
C VAL A 53 0.97 -1.40 -7.25
N TRP A 54 1.45 -0.81 -6.16
CA TRP A 54 1.12 -1.18 -4.80
C TRP A 54 0.69 0.06 -4.03
N ALA A 55 -0.29 -0.12 -3.16
CA ALA A 55 -0.67 0.85 -2.14
C ALA A 55 -0.56 0.13 -0.80
N VAL A 56 0.31 0.60 0.08
CA VAL A 56 0.59 -0.02 1.37
C VAL A 56 0.41 1.04 2.43
N GLU A 57 -0.41 0.73 3.42
CA GLU A 57 -0.54 1.53 4.63
C GLU A 57 0.50 1.07 5.65
N ASP A 58 1.15 2.05 6.28
CA ASP A 58 2.14 1.83 7.33
C ASP A 58 2.08 3.02 8.31
N ASN A 59 1.79 2.75 9.58
CA ASN A 59 1.73 3.74 10.67
C ASN A 59 0.84 4.98 10.38
N GLY A 60 -0.31 4.80 9.75
CA GLY A 60 -1.23 5.91 9.44
C GLY A 60 -0.83 6.75 8.22
N GLU A 61 0.26 6.38 7.55
CA GLU A 61 0.62 6.87 6.23
C GLU A 61 0.25 5.84 5.17
N ILE A 62 0.06 6.31 3.93
CA ILE A 62 -0.11 5.44 2.78
C ILE A 62 0.99 5.71 1.75
N ARG A 63 1.67 4.64 1.34
CA ARG A 63 2.66 4.68 0.27
C ARG A 63 2.12 4.01 -0.97
N VAL A 64 2.02 4.78 -2.05
CA VAL A 64 1.73 4.29 -3.39
C VAL A 64 3.03 4.21 -4.18
N SER A 65 3.37 3.02 -4.66
CA SER A 65 4.61 2.81 -5.41
C SER A 65 4.37 1.88 -6.59
N GLY A 66 5.27 1.92 -7.56
CA GLY A 66 5.21 1.02 -8.69
C GLY A 66 6.26 1.38 -9.73
N TYR A 67 5.99 0.97 -10.96
CA TYR A 67 6.90 1.20 -12.07
C TYR A 67 6.19 1.87 -13.24
N LEU A 68 6.81 2.92 -13.77
CA LEU A 68 6.50 3.52 -15.06
C LEU A 68 7.35 2.81 -16.12
N ARG A 69 6.73 2.32 -17.20
CA ARG A 69 7.42 1.55 -18.22
C ARG A 69 7.12 2.05 -19.62
N LEU A 70 8.13 2.03 -20.49
CA LEU A 70 7.96 2.31 -21.92
C LEU A 70 7.17 1.20 -22.62
N LYS A 71 6.20 1.59 -23.45
CA LYS A 71 5.50 0.69 -24.38
C LYS A 71 6.40 0.25 -25.55
N GLY A 72 7.33 1.11 -25.97
CA GLY A 72 8.18 0.91 -27.14
C GLY A 72 9.67 0.75 -26.85
N ILE A 73 10.47 0.83 -27.93
CA ILE A 73 11.94 0.74 -27.90
C ILE A 73 12.59 2.11 -27.65
N HIS A 74 11.91 3.21 -27.90
CA HIS A 74 12.49 4.54 -27.74
C HIS A 74 11.70 5.37 -26.74
N GLY A 75 12.39 5.88 -25.71
CA GLY A 75 11.85 6.83 -24.74
C GLY A 75 12.33 8.23 -25.07
N PHE A 76 11.64 8.93 -25.98
CA PHE A 76 11.91 10.34 -26.25
C PHE A 76 10.79 11.19 -25.67
N ASN A 77 11.16 12.28 -24.98
CA ASN A 77 10.22 13.23 -24.34
C ASN A 77 9.18 12.49 -23.48
N ILE A 78 9.68 11.67 -22.55
CA ILE A 78 8.85 11.06 -21.52
C ILE A 78 8.71 12.08 -20.40
N PRO A 79 7.49 12.35 -19.90
CA PRO A 79 7.33 13.28 -18.81
C PRO A 79 8.07 12.82 -17.55
N ASP A 80 8.64 13.76 -16.80
CA ASP A 80 9.60 13.49 -15.72
C ASP A 80 8.94 13.03 -14.41
N TYR A 81 7.63 13.25 -14.28
CA TYR A 81 6.89 12.98 -13.06
C TYR A 81 5.80 11.93 -13.25
N VAL A 82 5.55 11.21 -12.17
CA VAL A 82 4.32 10.47 -11.95
C VAL A 82 3.47 11.28 -10.97
N GLU A 83 2.27 11.65 -11.40
CA GLU A 83 1.26 12.16 -10.50
C GLU A 83 0.46 10.99 -9.94
N VAL A 84 0.39 10.92 -8.62
CA VAL A 84 -0.47 9.99 -7.88
C VAL A 84 -1.54 10.82 -7.20
N ALA A 85 -2.80 10.56 -7.52
CA ALA A 85 -3.94 11.26 -6.92
C ALA A 85 -4.92 10.26 -6.31
N PHE A 86 -5.53 10.65 -5.19
CA PHE A 86 -6.67 9.95 -4.60
C PHE A 86 -7.97 10.60 -5.07
N ILE A 87 -8.88 9.77 -5.58
CA ILE A 87 -10.21 10.17 -6.04
C ILE A 87 -11.25 9.55 -5.12
N ASP A 88 -12.17 10.37 -4.62
CA ASP A 88 -13.30 9.94 -3.79
C ASP A 88 -14.39 9.21 -4.61
N GLY A 89 -15.48 8.83 -3.93
CA GLY A 89 -16.63 8.19 -4.58
C GLY A 89 -17.44 9.10 -5.50
N GLU A 90 -17.25 10.42 -5.41
CA GLU A 90 -17.93 11.44 -6.21
C GLU A 90 -17.12 11.82 -7.46
N GLY A 91 -15.85 11.41 -7.51
CA GLY A 91 -14.94 11.70 -8.63
C GLY A 91 -14.03 12.90 -8.39
N ASN A 92 -14.01 13.47 -7.18
CA ASN A 92 -13.14 14.61 -6.84
C ASN A 92 -11.75 14.13 -6.43
N ILE A 93 -10.74 14.94 -6.74
CA ILE A 93 -9.37 14.73 -6.24
C ILE A 93 -9.29 15.20 -4.79
N VAL A 94 -8.99 14.29 -3.87
CA VAL A 94 -8.87 14.56 -2.43
C VAL A 94 -7.45 14.96 -2.05
N ASP A 95 -6.45 14.30 -2.63
CA ASP A 95 -5.03 14.61 -2.45
C ASP A 95 -4.24 14.16 -3.68
N ALA A 96 -3.14 14.83 -3.99
CA ALA A 96 -2.29 14.52 -5.13
C ALA A 96 -0.81 14.85 -4.86
N LYS A 97 0.08 13.99 -5.33
CA LYS A 97 1.53 14.22 -5.30
C LYS A 97 2.16 13.93 -6.66
N LYS A 98 3.00 14.86 -7.11
CA LYS A 98 3.94 14.63 -8.21
C LYS A 98 5.26 14.12 -7.65
N VAL A 99 5.73 12.99 -8.16
CA VAL A 99 6.99 12.38 -7.75
C VAL A 99 7.83 12.01 -8.96
N VAL A 100 9.15 12.15 -8.82
CA VAL A 100 10.09 11.65 -9.83
C VAL A 100 10.12 10.12 -9.83
N TYR A 101 10.43 9.53 -10.97
CA TYR A 101 10.75 8.11 -11.07
C TYR A 101 12.24 7.92 -11.39
N TYR A 102 12.80 6.79 -10.95
CA TYR A 102 14.21 6.48 -11.16
C TYR A 102 14.42 5.13 -11.89
N PRO A 103 15.27 5.07 -12.92
CA PRO A 103 15.98 6.20 -13.54
C PRO A 103 15.02 7.14 -14.25
N GLY A 104 15.27 8.46 -14.17
CA GLY A 104 14.45 9.49 -14.83
C GLY A 104 14.55 9.46 -16.35
N SER A 105 15.58 8.82 -16.88
CA SER A 105 15.72 8.54 -18.32
C SER A 105 15.43 7.07 -18.59
N LEU A 106 14.39 6.81 -19.38
CA LEU A 106 14.02 5.47 -19.83
C LEU A 106 14.55 5.24 -21.25
N TYR A 107 15.34 4.17 -21.45
CA TYR A 107 15.97 3.87 -22.73
C TYR A 107 15.74 2.43 -23.19
N GLY A 108 15.88 2.20 -24.49
CA GLY A 108 15.37 1.04 -25.23
C GLY A 108 15.87 -0.35 -24.90
N ARG A 109 16.83 -0.51 -23.99
CA ARG A 109 17.27 -1.85 -23.56
C ARG A 109 16.25 -2.45 -22.60
N LYS A 110 15.94 -3.75 -22.71
CA LYS A 110 14.85 -4.44 -21.97
C LYS A 110 14.80 -4.12 -20.46
N ASN A 111 15.96 -4.01 -19.81
CA ASN A 111 16.07 -3.76 -18.37
C ASN A 111 16.14 -2.26 -17.99
N HIS A 112 16.13 -1.37 -18.98
CA HIS A 112 16.28 0.07 -18.82
C HIS A 112 15.03 0.85 -19.28
N ARG A 113 13.94 0.13 -19.54
CA ARG A 113 12.65 0.70 -19.98
C ARG A 113 11.71 1.02 -18.83
N GLU A 114 12.20 0.93 -17.59
CA GLU A 114 11.35 0.94 -16.40
C GLU A 114 11.96 1.86 -15.35
N GLY A 115 11.13 2.75 -14.80
CA GLY A 115 11.48 3.68 -13.73
C GLY A 115 10.57 3.45 -12.53
N ARG A 116 11.15 3.33 -11.34
CA ARG A 116 10.42 3.16 -10.08
C ARG A 116 9.96 4.50 -9.55
N PHE A 117 8.70 4.60 -9.12
CA PHE A 117 8.17 5.76 -8.39
C PHE A 117 7.65 5.36 -7.00
N SER A 118 7.58 6.33 -6.10
CA SER A 118 7.01 6.17 -4.77
C SER A 118 6.47 7.52 -4.27
N ALA A 119 5.17 7.58 -3.97
CA ALA A 119 4.51 8.69 -3.34
C ALA A 119 4.01 8.27 -1.95
N THR A 120 4.33 9.05 -0.92
CA THR A 120 3.88 8.81 0.45
C THR A 120 2.94 9.95 0.86
N PHE A 121 1.78 9.61 1.43
CA PHE A 121 0.78 10.55 1.90
C PHE A 121 0.60 10.39 3.41
N ALA A 122 0.43 11.51 4.10
CA ALA A 122 0.39 11.55 5.57
C ALA A 122 -0.93 11.05 6.17
N GLN A 123 -1.96 10.85 5.33
CA GLN A 123 -3.27 10.39 5.74
C GLN A 123 -3.70 9.24 4.85
N VAL A 124 -4.32 8.23 5.45
CA VAL A 124 -4.91 7.08 4.74
C VAL A 124 -6.35 7.44 4.35
N PRO A 125 -6.66 7.53 3.04
CA PRO A 125 -8.03 7.74 2.58
C PRO A 125 -8.97 6.59 3.00
N PRO A 126 -10.30 6.83 3.04
CA PRO A 126 -11.25 5.77 3.31
C PRO A 126 -11.22 4.68 2.22
N ALA A 127 -11.69 3.47 2.58
CA ALA A 127 -11.86 2.38 1.62
C ALA A 127 -12.85 2.79 0.50
N GLY A 128 -12.65 2.23 -0.70
CA GLY A 128 -13.39 2.61 -1.92
C GLY A 128 -12.71 3.72 -2.73
N THR A 129 -11.67 4.36 -2.18
CA THR A 129 -10.86 5.36 -2.89
C THR A 129 -10.24 4.80 -4.17
N THR A 130 -10.20 5.63 -5.21
CA THR A 130 -9.53 5.31 -6.47
C THR A 130 -8.17 6.02 -6.53
N ILE A 131 -7.10 5.26 -6.76
CA ILE A 131 -5.77 5.79 -7.03
C ILE A 131 -5.66 6.06 -8.53
N ARG A 132 -5.61 7.33 -8.91
CA ARG A 132 -5.33 7.78 -10.28
C ARG A 132 -3.83 7.97 -10.48
N LEU A 133 -3.29 7.35 -11.52
CA LEU A 133 -1.91 7.49 -11.95
C LEU A 133 -1.83 8.20 -13.29
N ASP A 134 -1.00 9.23 -13.36
CA ASP A 134 -0.73 9.99 -14.58
C ASP A 134 0.79 10.20 -14.75
N ASN A 135 1.23 10.28 -16.00
CA ASN A 135 2.62 10.60 -16.33
C ASN A 135 2.66 12.00 -16.94
N VAL A 136 3.15 12.96 -16.15
CA VAL A 136 3.00 14.40 -16.38
C VAL A 136 4.34 15.13 -16.32
N ASN A 137 4.39 16.33 -16.91
CA ASN A 137 5.49 17.27 -16.77
C ASN A 137 5.31 18.15 -15.52
#